data_AF-A0A1G6BLD1-F1
#
_entry.id   AF-A0A1G6BLD1-F1
#
_cell.length_a   1.000
_cell.length_b   1.000
_cell.length_c   1.000
_cell.angle_alpha   90.00
_cell.angle_beta   90.00
_cell.angle_gamma   90.00
#
_symmetry.space_group_name_H-M   'P 1'
#
loop_
_entity.id
_entity.type
_entity.pdbx_description
1 polymer ?
#
loop_
_entity_poly.entity_id
_entity_poly.type
_entity_poly.pdbx_seq_one_letter_code
_entity_poly.pdbx_strand_id
1 'polypeptide(L)'
;MPHLNGLLRLCGAGLMAVALLGAPLALAADATLMGRTVTLRVLTYDDPDAPLFEGRSYATQVGDGTEFGLKTEGVQNDIDVVPIRVDIGPSRIEFSYETAVPGELATAKFNGYVLDFGGDCNLFWSARVDRDYSDFPVTEKRVFFEKGTLYVDVSGLTYDRQSRFAIDLELSGCGAS
;
A
#
# COMPACT_ATOMS: atom_id res chain seq x y z
N MET A 1 72.54 39.20 42.59
CA MET A 1 71.28 39.37 41.83
C MET A 1 70.57 38.02 41.77
N PRO A 2 69.24 37.98 41.87
CA PRO A 2 68.56 37.27 42.95
C PRO A 2 67.66 36.09 42.53
N HIS A 3 67.28 35.30 43.55
CA HIS A 3 65.95 34.75 43.86
C HIS A 3 65.24 33.67 43.02
N LEU A 4 64.56 32.81 43.81
CA LEU A 4 63.28 32.10 43.66
C LEU A 4 63.37 30.58 43.39
N ASN A 5 63.09 29.70 44.37
CA ASN A 5 61.82 29.34 45.06
C ASN A 5 60.76 28.65 44.20
N GLY A 6 60.28 27.51 44.72
CA GLY A 6 58.95 26.95 44.49
C GLY A 6 58.92 25.73 43.59
N LEU A 7 58.01 24.77 43.73
CA LEU A 7 56.96 24.55 44.72
C LEU A 7 56.40 23.16 44.43
N LEU A 8 56.12 22.39 45.48
CA LEU A 8 55.35 21.16 45.47
C LEU A 8 53.93 21.43 44.90
N ARG A 9 53.42 20.63 43.95
CA ARG A 9 51.97 20.57 43.67
C ARG A 9 51.50 19.13 43.42
N LEU A 10 50.61 18.73 44.31
CA LEU A 10 49.74 17.56 44.30
C LEU A 10 48.65 17.64 43.21
N CYS A 11 48.06 16.46 42.98
CA CYS A 11 46.67 16.21 42.58
C CYS A 11 46.24 16.63 41.16
N GLY A 12 45.94 15.62 40.35
CA GLY A 12 45.11 15.72 39.16
C GLY A 12 44.34 14.42 38.96
N ALA A 13 43.36 14.14 39.82
CA ALA A 13 42.34 13.14 39.55
C ALA A 13 41.45 13.69 38.42
N GLY A 14 41.67 13.20 37.19
CA GLY A 14 40.85 13.53 36.04
C GLY A 14 39.49 12.82 36.15
N LEU A 15 38.48 13.54 36.65
CA LEU A 15 37.08 13.13 36.56
C LEU A 15 36.62 13.34 35.11
N MET A 16 36.64 12.28 34.31
CA MET A 16 36.16 12.32 32.92
C MET A 16 34.63 12.20 32.95
N ALA A 17 33.93 13.33 32.92
CA ALA A 17 32.48 13.38 32.76
C ALA A 17 32.12 12.95 31.34
N VAL A 18 31.62 11.72 31.18
CA VAL A 18 31.01 11.24 29.94
C VAL A 18 29.63 11.87 29.84
N ALA A 19 29.52 12.95 29.08
CA ALA A 19 28.23 13.47 28.65
C ALA A 19 27.59 12.46 27.70
N LEU A 20 26.66 11.64 28.21
CA LEU A 20 25.74 10.89 27.37
C LEU A 20 24.85 11.91 26.64
N LEU A 21 25.26 12.27 25.41
CA LEU A 21 24.41 12.91 24.43
C LEU A 21 23.24 11.96 24.16
N GLY A 22 22.07 12.31 24.71
CA GLY A 22 20.81 11.69 24.35
C GLY A 22 20.54 11.97 22.87
N ALA A 23 20.91 11.02 22.02
CA ALA A 23 20.38 10.98 20.67
C ALA A 23 18.88 10.71 20.80
N PRO A 24 18.00 11.55 20.22
CA PRO A 24 16.61 11.19 20.09
C PRO A 24 16.57 9.92 19.24
N LEU A 25 16.13 8.81 19.85
CA LEU A 25 15.65 7.66 19.12
C LEU A 25 14.46 8.15 18.31
N ALA A 26 14.69 8.53 17.06
CA ALA A 26 13.63 8.62 16.08
C ALA A 26 13.08 7.19 15.97
N LEU A 27 12.03 6.91 16.74
CA LEU A 27 11.15 5.78 16.49
C LEU A 27 10.77 5.89 15.02
N ALA A 28 11.26 4.96 14.20
CA ALA A 28 10.72 4.79 12.85
C ALA A 28 9.22 4.61 13.05
N ALA A 29 8.41 5.57 12.57
CA ALA A 29 6.99 5.34 12.49
C ALA A 29 6.82 4.09 11.62
N ASP A 30 6.17 3.05 12.15
CA ASP A 30 5.81 1.88 11.35
C ASP A 30 5.08 2.39 10.11
N ALA A 31 5.61 2.06 8.94
CA ALA A 31 5.04 2.50 7.68
C ALA A 31 3.58 2.04 7.61
N THR A 32 2.67 2.95 7.25
CA THR A 32 1.22 2.70 7.29
C THR A 32 0.52 3.39 6.12
N LEU A 33 -0.59 2.78 5.66
CA LEU A 33 -1.52 3.38 4.73
C LEU A 33 -2.52 4.31 5.40
N MET A 34 -2.70 4.25 6.72
CA MET A 34 -3.69 5.05 7.43
C MET A 34 -3.49 6.55 7.18
N GLY A 35 -4.58 7.24 6.83
CA GLY A 35 -4.57 8.66 6.50
C GLY A 35 -4.04 9.01 5.09
N ARG A 36 -3.54 8.03 4.32
CA ARG A 36 -3.13 8.26 2.93
C ARG A 36 -4.34 8.42 2.03
N THR A 37 -4.22 9.28 1.03
CA THR A 37 -5.16 9.33 -0.08
C THR A 37 -4.87 8.18 -1.03
N VAL A 38 -5.92 7.49 -1.46
CA VAL A 38 -5.86 6.43 -2.46
C VAL A 38 -6.94 6.68 -3.51
N THR A 39 -6.59 6.49 -4.77
CA THR A 39 -7.50 6.54 -5.91
C THR A 39 -7.68 5.14 -6.48
N LEU A 40 -8.91 4.63 -6.47
CA LEU A 40 -9.28 3.35 -7.10
C LEU A 40 -9.95 3.61 -8.45
N ARG A 41 -9.58 2.81 -9.45
CA ARG A 41 -10.34 2.66 -10.71
C ARG A 41 -10.30 1.21 -11.20
N VAL A 42 -11.27 0.86 -12.03
CA VAL A 42 -11.30 -0.41 -12.78
C VAL A 42 -10.79 -0.17 -14.20
N LEU A 43 -9.94 -1.06 -14.68
CA LEU A 43 -9.34 -0.95 -16.00
C LEU A 43 -9.28 -2.33 -16.67
N THR A 44 -9.64 -2.38 -17.95
CA THR A 44 -9.53 -3.58 -18.79
C THR A 44 -8.89 -3.21 -20.12
N TYR A 45 -7.82 -3.90 -20.52
CA TYR A 45 -7.16 -3.66 -21.80
C TYR A 45 -6.42 -4.89 -22.34
N ASP A 46 -6.35 -4.97 -23.67
CA ASP A 46 -5.32 -5.74 -24.39
C ASP A 46 -4.17 -4.86 -24.89
N ASP A 47 -4.43 -3.56 -25.03
CA ASP A 47 -3.48 -2.51 -25.37
C ASP A 47 -3.70 -1.34 -24.40
N PRO A 48 -2.72 -0.98 -23.56
CA PRO A 48 -2.89 0.10 -22.58
C PRO A 48 -3.20 1.46 -23.22
N ASP A 49 -2.84 1.68 -24.49
CA ASP A 49 -3.15 2.91 -25.22
C ASP A 49 -4.57 2.92 -25.83
N ALA A 50 -5.27 1.78 -25.80
CA ALA A 50 -6.65 1.62 -26.26
C ALA A 50 -7.46 0.70 -25.32
N PRO A 51 -7.86 1.17 -24.12
CA PRO A 51 -8.59 0.36 -23.16
C PRO A 51 -9.94 -0.14 -23.69
N LEU A 52 -10.29 -1.37 -23.31
CA LEU A 52 -11.61 -1.95 -23.55
C LEU A 52 -12.64 -1.41 -22.56
N PHE A 53 -12.21 -1.15 -21.33
CA PHE A 53 -13.02 -0.51 -20.29
C PHE A 53 -12.14 0.40 -19.45
N GLU A 54 -12.58 1.64 -19.25
CA GLU A 54 -12.00 2.55 -18.27
C GLU A 54 -13.10 3.07 -17.34
N GLY A 55 -12.99 2.67 -16.07
CA GLY A 55 -13.92 3.07 -15.03
C GLY A 55 -13.63 4.48 -14.50
N ARG A 56 -14.58 5.01 -13.74
CA ARG A 56 -14.40 6.26 -13.00
C ARG A 56 -13.32 6.09 -11.93
N SER A 57 -12.61 7.18 -11.64
CA SER A 57 -11.66 7.26 -10.53
C SER A 57 -12.38 7.71 -9.25
N TYR A 58 -12.18 6.96 -8.16
CA TYR A 58 -12.72 7.27 -6.85
C TYR A 58 -11.55 7.52 -5.89
N ALA A 59 -11.48 8.71 -5.32
CA ALA A 59 -10.48 9.05 -4.32
C ALA A 59 -11.08 9.07 -2.92
N THR A 60 -10.37 8.50 -1.95
CA THR A 60 -10.72 8.59 -0.53
C THR A 60 -9.46 8.61 0.33
N GLN A 61 -9.62 8.89 1.62
CA GLN A 61 -8.57 8.73 2.63
C GLN A 61 -8.75 7.37 3.32
N VAL A 62 -7.67 6.62 3.47
CA VAL A 62 -7.64 5.35 4.19
C VAL A 62 -7.95 5.59 5.67
N GLY A 63 -8.95 4.90 6.19
CA GLY A 63 -9.47 5.11 7.53
C GLY A 63 -10.02 3.83 8.15
N ASP A 64 -10.91 3.98 9.13
CA ASP A 64 -11.58 2.83 9.72
C ASP A 64 -12.75 2.40 8.83
N GLY A 65 -12.77 1.11 8.48
CA GLY A 65 -13.84 0.49 7.70
C GLY A 65 -13.59 0.56 6.20
N THR A 66 -14.65 0.39 5.42
CA THR A 66 -14.54 0.20 3.97
C THR A 66 -14.35 1.51 3.19
N GLU A 67 -13.29 1.58 2.41
CA GLU A 67 -12.96 2.71 1.54
C GLU A 67 -13.81 2.77 0.26
N PHE A 68 -14.09 1.63 -0.35
CA PHE A 68 -14.79 1.58 -1.64
C PHE A 68 -15.88 0.51 -1.69
N GLY A 69 -17.02 0.89 -2.28
CA GLY A 69 -18.10 -0.02 -2.66
C GLY A 69 -18.51 0.26 -4.10
N LEU A 70 -17.78 -0.32 -5.05
CA LEU A 70 -18.03 -0.12 -6.48
C LEU A 70 -19.34 -0.79 -6.88
N LYS A 71 -20.02 -0.14 -7.83
CA LYS A 71 -21.24 -0.62 -8.49
C LYS A 71 -20.98 -0.65 -9.98
N THR A 72 -21.94 -1.19 -10.73
CA THR A 72 -21.94 -1.05 -12.20
C THR A 72 -21.84 0.43 -12.59
N GLU A 73 -21.09 0.71 -13.64
CA GLU A 73 -20.78 2.07 -14.12
C GLU A 73 -21.32 2.34 -15.53
N GLY A 74 -21.83 1.31 -16.20
CA GLY A 74 -22.33 1.38 -17.56
C GLY A 74 -21.41 0.64 -18.52
N VAL A 75 -22.02 -0.09 -19.44
CA VAL A 75 -21.32 -0.99 -20.37
C VAL A 75 -20.46 -0.22 -21.37
N GLN A 76 -19.20 -0.65 -21.53
CA GLN A 76 -18.27 -0.23 -22.58
C GLN A 76 -17.69 -1.50 -23.22
N ASN A 77 -17.78 -1.64 -24.55
CA ASN A 77 -17.29 -2.83 -25.26
C ASN A 77 -17.74 -4.16 -24.62
N ASP A 78 -19.03 -4.25 -24.27
CA ASP A 78 -19.66 -5.40 -23.59
C ASP A 78 -19.11 -5.74 -22.18
N ILE A 79 -18.35 -4.83 -21.58
CA ILE A 79 -17.77 -4.94 -20.23
C ILE A 79 -18.39 -3.87 -19.33
N ASP A 80 -18.70 -4.22 -18.08
CA ASP A 80 -19.09 -3.29 -17.02
C ASP A 80 -18.37 -3.69 -15.71
N VAL A 81 -18.34 -2.79 -14.74
CA VAL A 81 -17.80 -3.05 -13.41
C VAL A 81 -18.67 -4.09 -12.70
N VAL A 82 -18.03 -5.19 -12.30
CA VAL A 82 -18.61 -6.12 -11.32
C VAL A 82 -18.57 -5.44 -9.94
N PRO A 83 -19.72 -5.35 -9.22
CA PRO A 83 -19.75 -4.76 -7.88
C PRO A 83 -18.74 -5.42 -6.94
N ILE A 84 -17.96 -4.60 -6.24
CA ILE A 84 -16.93 -5.07 -5.32
C ILE A 84 -16.76 -4.11 -4.16
N ARG A 85 -16.47 -4.65 -2.98
CA ARG A 85 -16.04 -3.90 -1.81
C ARG A 85 -14.52 -3.96 -1.67
N VAL A 86 -13.90 -2.82 -1.37
CA VAL A 86 -12.47 -2.72 -1.07
C VAL A 86 -12.29 -2.03 0.28
N ASP A 87 -11.57 -2.69 1.17
CA ASP A 87 -11.29 -2.29 2.56
C ASP A 87 -9.78 -2.23 2.75
N ILE A 88 -9.24 -1.10 3.19
CA ILE A 88 -7.82 -0.80 3.22
C ILE A 88 -7.41 -0.56 4.66
N GLY A 89 -6.71 -1.54 5.23
CA GLY A 89 -6.10 -1.42 6.53
C GLY A 89 -4.70 -0.78 6.50
N PRO A 90 -4.00 -0.74 7.64
CA PRO A 90 -2.67 -0.14 7.75
C PRO A 90 -1.62 -0.69 6.78
N SER A 91 -1.69 -1.97 6.44
CA SER A 91 -0.72 -2.65 5.57
C SER A 91 -1.35 -3.82 4.81
N ARG A 92 -2.66 -3.74 4.53
CA ARG A 92 -3.43 -4.81 3.91
C ARG A 92 -4.60 -4.21 3.13
N ILE A 93 -4.93 -4.80 1.99
CA ILE A 93 -6.13 -4.46 1.23
C ILE A 93 -6.97 -5.71 1.07
N GLU A 94 -8.24 -5.65 1.46
CA GLU A 94 -9.21 -6.72 1.29
C GLU A 94 -10.22 -6.38 0.19
N PHE A 95 -10.55 -7.37 -0.61
CA PHE A 95 -11.48 -7.29 -1.73
C PHE A 95 -12.58 -8.33 -1.53
N SER A 96 -13.85 -7.96 -1.76
CA SER A 96 -15.00 -8.87 -1.59
C SER A 96 -16.10 -8.64 -2.61
N TYR A 97 -16.55 -9.73 -3.23
CA TYR A 97 -17.67 -9.75 -4.18
C TYR A 97 -19.03 -10.00 -3.50
N GLU A 98 -19.16 -9.75 -2.21
CA GLU A 98 -20.37 -10.08 -1.41
C GLU A 98 -21.68 -9.52 -1.96
N THR A 99 -21.62 -8.40 -2.69
CA THR A 99 -22.79 -7.74 -3.29
C THR A 99 -23.03 -8.11 -4.76
N ALA A 100 -22.12 -8.85 -5.39
CA ALA A 100 -22.18 -9.17 -6.80
C ALA A 100 -23.15 -10.32 -7.11
N VAL A 101 -23.60 -10.37 -8.37
CA VAL A 101 -24.21 -11.57 -8.94
C VAL A 101 -23.07 -12.48 -9.42
N PRO A 102 -23.02 -13.77 -9.02
CA PRO A 102 -21.95 -14.68 -9.43
C PRO A 102 -21.74 -14.72 -10.94
N GLY A 103 -20.49 -14.86 -11.38
CA GLY A 103 -20.14 -14.77 -12.78
C GLY A 103 -18.65 -14.99 -13.05
N GLU A 104 -18.24 -14.62 -14.25
CA GLU A 104 -16.86 -14.67 -14.72
C GLU A 104 -16.42 -13.26 -15.12
N LEU A 105 -15.21 -12.87 -14.72
CA LEU A 105 -14.62 -11.60 -15.10
C LEU A 105 -14.11 -11.68 -16.53
N ALA A 106 -14.26 -10.58 -17.28
CA ALA A 106 -13.80 -10.49 -18.66
C ALA A 106 -12.33 -10.92 -18.80
N THR A 107 -12.02 -11.60 -19.90
CA THR A 107 -10.65 -12.00 -20.23
C THR A 107 -10.01 -10.93 -21.11
N ALA A 108 -8.86 -10.43 -20.68
CA ALA A 108 -7.99 -9.49 -21.40
C ALA A 108 -6.54 -9.64 -20.91
N LYS A 109 -5.56 -8.96 -21.54
CA LYS A 109 -4.18 -8.92 -21.01
C LYS A 109 -4.09 -8.33 -19.60
N PHE A 110 -4.92 -7.34 -19.30
CA PHE A 110 -5.18 -6.86 -17.95
C PHE A 110 -6.67 -6.64 -17.77
N ASN A 111 -7.24 -7.15 -16.69
CA ASN A 111 -8.58 -6.79 -16.25
C ASN A 111 -8.58 -6.73 -14.73
N GLY A 112 -8.71 -5.55 -14.14
CA GLY A 112 -8.85 -5.48 -12.69
C GLY A 112 -8.71 -4.10 -12.09
N TYR A 113 -8.13 -4.07 -10.89
CA TYR A 113 -8.15 -2.93 -9.99
C TYR A 113 -6.83 -2.19 -10.03
N VAL A 114 -6.89 -0.86 -10.13
CA VAL A 114 -5.74 0.03 -10.11
C VAL A 114 -5.90 0.96 -8.92
N LEU A 115 -5.01 0.84 -7.95
CA LEU A 115 -4.98 1.65 -6.72
C LEU A 115 -3.75 2.55 -6.72
N ASP A 116 -3.96 3.84 -6.93
CA ASP A 116 -2.91 4.85 -6.90
C ASP A 116 -2.87 5.53 -5.54
N PHE A 117 -1.76 5.36 -4.82
CA PHE A 117 -1.55 5.95 -3.49
C PHE A 117 -0.81 7.29 -3.55
N GLY A 118 -0.48 7.75 -4.76
CA GLY A 118 0.25 8.98 -5.01
C GLY A 118 1.71 8.96 -4.52
N GLY A 119 2.49 9.91 -5.02
CA GLY A 119 3.84 10.22 -4.53
C GLY A 119 4.97 9.60 -5.36
N ASP A 120 6.08 10.33 -5.42
CA ASP A 120 7.28 9.94 -6.17
C ASP A 120 8.18 8.93 -5.42
N CYS A 121 7.78 8.53 -4.21
CA CYS A 121 8.54 7.60 -3.40
C CYS A 121 8.03 6.17 -3.58
N ASN A 122 8.94 5.19 -3.51
CA ASN A 122 8.59 3.77 -3.62
C ASN A 122 7.85 3.31 -2.35
N LEU A 123 6.54 3.57 -2.24
CA LEU A 123 5.73 3.26 -1.06
C LEU A 123 5.73 1.76 -0.69
N PHE A 124 5.94 0.87 -1.67
CA PHE A 124 5.82 -0.58 -1.48
C PHE A 124 7.16 -1.29 -1.71
N TRP A 125 7.56 -2.15 -0.78
CA TRP A 125 8.65 -3.11 -0.96
C TRP A 125 8.18 -4.40 -1.59
N SER A 126 7.06 -4.93 -1.12
CA SER A 126 6.48 -6.17 -1.62
C SER A 126 4.97 -6.22 -1.40
N ALA A 127 4.31 -7.08 -2.18
CA ALA A 127 2.92 -7.49 -1.98
C ALA A 127 2.87 -9.01 -1.93
N ARG A 128 1.99 -9.55 -1.10
CA ARG A 128 1.71 -10.98 -1.01
C ARG A 128 0.21 -11.19 -0.92
N VAL A 129 -0.29 -12.23 -1.57
CA VAL A 129 -1.68 -12.65 -1.37
C VAL A 129 -1.77 -13.42 -0.05
N ASP A 130 -2.69 -13.04 0.83
CA ASP A 130 -3.00 -13.83 2.03
C ASP A 130 -3.82 -15.06 1.61
N ARG A 131 -3.16 -16.20 1.55
CA ARG A 131 -3.76 -17.46 1.11
C ARG A 131 -4.68 -18.11 2.16
N ASP A 132 -4.55 -17.73 3.43
CA ASP A 132 -5.38 -18.27 4.49
C ASP A 132 -6.73 -17.53 4.54
N TYR A 133 -6.75 -16.25 4.17
CA TYR A 133 -7.98 -15.46 4.03
C TYR A 133 -8.69 -15.65 2.69
N SER A 134 -7.93 -15.79 1.60
CA SER A 134 -8.45 -15.73 0.22
C SER A 134 -9.03 -17.07 -0.24
N ASP A 135 -10.26 -17.05 -0.71
CA ASP A 135 -10.89 -18.16 -1.45
C ASP A 135 -10.96 -17.87 -2.96
N PHE A 136 -10.78 -16.60 -3.35
CA PHE A 136 -10.70 -16.16 -4.73
C PHE A 136 -9.27 -16.37 -5.29
N PRO A 137 -9.09 -16.99 -6.48
CA PRO A 137 -7.81 -17.55 -6.92
C PRO A 137 -6.84 -16.51 -7.53
N VAL A 138 -6.67 -15.36 -6.88
CA VAL A 138 -5.63 -14.39 -7.22
C VAL A 138 -4.27 -14.93 -6.74
N THR A 139 -3.24 -14.75 -7.56
CA THR A 139 -1.86 -15.18 -7.23
C THR A 139 -0.94 -13.98 -7.26
N GLU A 140 0.23 -14.10 -6.63
CA GLU A 140 1.21 -13.01 -6.55
C GLU A 140 1.70 -12.55 -7.93
N LYS A 141 1.63 -13.41 -8.96
CA LYS A 141 1.98 -13.05 -10.34
C LYS A 141 1.01 -12.06 -10.99
N ARG A 142 -0.20 -11.92 -10.44
CA ARG A 142 -1.25 -10.99 -10.89
C ARG A 142 -1.24 -9.68 -10.12
N VAL A 143 -0.32 -9.53 -9.16
CA VAL A 143 -0.21 -8.35 -8.31
C VAL A 143 1.15 -7.70 -8.58
N PHE A 144 1.14 -6.45 -9.01
CA PHE A 144 2.39 -5.74 -9.33
C PHE A 144 2.26 -4.24 -9.04
N PHE A 145 3.41 -3.58 -8.94
CA PHE A 145 3.50 -2.15 -8.66
C PHE A 145 4.19 -1.40 -9.79
N GLU A 146 3.71 -0.20 -10.09
CA GLU A 146 4.40 0.73 -10.97
C GLU A 146 4.20 2.16 -10.41
N LYS A 147 5.31 2.86 -10.12
CA LYS A 147 5.32 4.29 -9.71
C LYS A 147 4.29 4.65 -8.61
N GLY A 148 4.23 3.86 -7.54
CA GLY A 148 3.29 4.11 -6.43
C GLY A 148 1.85 3.62 -6.67
N THR A 149 1.58 3.03 -7.82
CA THR A 149 0.30 2.41 -8.16
C THR A 149 0.38 0.89 -8.01
N LEU A 150 -0.58 0.30 -7.31
CA LEU A 150 -0.81 -1.14 -7.21
C LEU A 150 -1.80 -1.57 -8.29
N TYR A 151 -1.44 -2.62 -9.02
CA TYR A 151 -2.27 -3.28 -10.01
C TYR A 151 -2.61 -4.69 -9.55
N VAL A 152 -3.90 -5.03 -9.63
CA VAL A 152 -4.42 -6.35 -9.28
C VAL A 152 -5.20 -6.88 -10.48
N ASP A 153 -4.61 -7.81 -11.20
CA ASP A 153 -5.25 -8.47 -12.33
C ASP A 153 -6.15 -9.64 -11.87
N VAL A 154 -7.40 -9.60 -12.32
CA VAL A 154 -8.43 -10.61 -12.04
C VAL A 154 -9.03 -11.17 -13.34
N SER A 155 -8.34 -10.96 -14.47
CA SER A 155 -8.73 -11.42 -15.80
C SER A 155 -9.03 -12.92 -15.84
N GLY A 156 -10.23 -13.25 -16.35
CA GLY A 156 -10.72 -14.61 -16.56
C GLY A 156 -11.01 -15.40 -15.29
N LEU A 157 -11.09 -14.74 -14.12
CA LEU A 157 -11.41 -15.43 -12.86
C LEU A 157 -12.93 -15.50 -12.64
N THR A 158 -13.39 -16.65 -12.15
CA THR A 158 -14.78 -16.86 -11.74
C THR A 158 -14.98 -16.45 -10.28
N TYR A 159 -16.03 -15.68 -10.00
CA TYR A 159 -16.36 -15.21 -8.67
C TYR A 159 -17.81 -15.56 -8.29
N ASP A 160 -18.05 -15.60 -6.99
CA ASP A 160 -19.38 -15.68 -6.37
C ASP A 160 -19.47 -14.67 -5.21
N ARG A 161 -20.53 -14.76 -4.40
CA ARG A 161 -20.73 -13.85 -3.27
C ARG A 161 -19.87 -14.13 -2.05
N GLN A 162 -19.12 -15.23 -2.03
CA GLN A 162 -18.18 -15.54 -0.94
C GLN A 162 -16.75 -15.17 -1.33
N SER A 163 -16.49 -15.14 -2.64
CA SER A 163 -15.21 -14.76 -3.24
C SER A 163 -14.66 -13.47 -2.64
N ARG A 164 -13.51 -13.63 -1.98
CA ARG A 164 -12.72 -12.58 -1.37
C ARG A 164 -11.24 -12.90 -1.49
N PHE A 165 -10.43 -11.86 -1.46
CA PHE A 165 -8.99 -12.00 -1.36
C PHE A 165 -8.38 -10.81 -0.64
N ALA A 166 -7.20 -11.01 -0.09
CA ALA A 166 -6.45 -9.94 0.56
C ALA A 166 -5.01 -9.89 0.05
N ILE A 167 -4.49 -8.67 -0.01
CA ILE A 167 -3.11 -8.37 -0.37
C ILE A 167 -2.45 -7.73 0.85
N ASP A 168 -1.52 -8.45 1.45
CA ASP A 168 -0.65 -7.91 2.49
C ASP A 168 0.51 -7.15 1.84
N LEU A 169 0.81 -5.98 2.40
CA LEU A 169 1.75 -5.02 1.85
C LEU A 169 2.90 -4.80 2.81
N GLU A 170 4.12 -4.90 2.29
CA GLU A 170 5.30 -4.43 2.99
C GLU A 170 5.57 -3.00 2.54
N LEU A 171 5.38 -2.05 3.44
CA LEU A 171 5.50 -0.63 3.14
C LEU A 171 6.91 -0.11 3.40
N SER A 172 7.39 0.76 2.54
CA SER A 172 8.57 1.57 2.83
C SER A 172 8.15 2.77 3.67
N GLY A 173 9.00 3.20 4.60
CA GLY A 173 8.75 4.32 5.52
C GLY A 173 8.69 5.70 4.87
N CYS A 174 8.18 5.81 3.64
CA CYS A 174 7.76 7.08 3.08
C CYS A 174 6.84 7.77 4.08
N GLY A 175 7.15 9.01 4.46
CA GLY A 175 6.21 9.83 5.23
C GLY A 175 4.91 10.02 4.43
N ALA A 176 3.79 10.22 5.12
CA ALA A 176 2.64 10.88 4.50
C ALA A 176 3.12 12.32 4.20
N SER A 177 3.15 12.70 2.93
CA SER A 177 3.53 14.07 2.52
C SER A 177 2.37 15.02 2.72
#